data_AF-A0A2S9F195-F1
#
_entry.id   AF-A0A2S9F195-F1
#
_cell.length_a   1.000
_cell.length_b   1.000
_cell.length_c   1.000
_cell.angle_alpha   90.00
_cell.angle_beta   90.00
_cell.angle_gamma   90.00
#
_symmetry.space_group_name_H-M   'P 1'
#
loop_
_entity.id
_entity.type
_entity.pdbx_description
1 polymer ?
#
loop_
_entity_poly.entity_id
_entity_poly.type
_entity_poly.pdbx_seq_one_letter_code
_entity_poly.pdbx_strand_id
1 'polypeptide(L)'
;MSAAVLSSLIVLPCAPIVYAQTPGEAFCAENQRHLDYSNGEMPFEVNEAVAWLTQQFNMSETEAVRLIDNVGETYWSGLTGRWQVKCHDQ
;
A
#
# COMPACT_ATOMS: atom_id res chain seq x y z
N MET A 1 25.69 26.31 43.95
CA MET A 1 25.10 26.58 42.63
C MET A 1 25.83 25.71 41.62
N SER A 2 25.18 24.64 41.14
CA SER A 2 25.63 23.85 39.98
C SER A 2 24.38 23.38 39.26
N ALA A 3 24.33 23.66 37.96
CA ALA A 3 23.23 23.41 37.06
C ALA A 3 23.27 21.98 36.49
N ALA A 4 22.10 21.43 36.17
CA ALA A 4 21.91 20.55 35.02
C ALA A 4 20.41 20.48 34.70
N VAL A 5 20.00 21.21 33.66
CA VAL A 5 18.72 21.06 32.98
C VAL A 5 18.82 19.78 32.15
N LEU A 6 18.11 18.72 32.52
CA LEU A 6 17.92 17.56 31.66
C LEU A 6 16.56 17.67 30.99
N SER A 7 16.57 18.38 29.86
CA SER A 7 15.51 18.35 28.85
C SER A 7 15.20 16.91 28.48
N SER A 8 14.05 16.41 28.93
CA SER A 8 13.53 15.13 28.47
C SER A 8 12.94 15.32 27.08
N LEU A 9 13.72 14.95 26.08
CA LEU A 9 13.30 14.92 24.69
C LEU A 9 12.23 13.82 24.49
N ILE A 10 11.25 14.20 23.69
CA ILE A 10 10.04 13.51 23.32
C ILE A 10 10.38 12.16 22.65
N VAL A 11 9.91 11.05 23.21
CA VAL A 11 9.81 9.80 22.46
C VAL A 11 8.43 9.79 21.80
N LEU A 12 8.37 10.35 20.60
CA LEU A 12 7.33 9.98 19.65
C LEU A 12 7.62 8.53 19.28
N PRO A 13 6.72 7.55 19.54
CA PRO A 13 6.80 6.30 18.83
C PRO A 13 6.49 6.63 17.37
N CYS A 14 7.54 6.84 16.56
CA CYS A 14 7.42 6.74 15.13
C CYS A 14 6.77 5.38 14.86
N ALA A 15 5.55 5.39 14.33
CA ALA A 15 4.98 4.23 13.70
C ALA A 15 6.04 3.65 12.75
N PRO A 16 6.13 2.32 12.58
CA PRO A 16 7.03 1.74 11.60
C PRO A 16 6.67 2.35 10.26
N ILE A 17 7.53 3.23 9.76
CA ILE A 17 7.58 3.54 8.35
C ILE A 17 8.08 2.23 7.76
N VAL A 18 7.15 1.35 7.40
CA VAL A 18 7.41 0.29 6.44
C VAL A 18 7.75 1.06 5.17
N TYR A 19 9.02 1.38 5.02
CA TYR A 19 9.60 1.77 3.75
C TYR A 19 9.38 0.55 2.86
N ALA A 20 8.28 0.55 2.12
CA ALA A 20 8.22 -0.21 0.91
C ALA A 20 9.42 0.21 0.05
N GLN A 21 10.37 -0.70 -0.11
CA GLN A 21 11.64 -0.48 -0.80
C GLN A 21 11.42 -0.37 -2.31
N THR A 22 10.27 -0.85 -2.79
CA THR A 22 9.85 -0.76 -4.18
C THR A 22 8.39 -0.28 -4.28
N PRO A 23 7.98 0.30 -5.43
CA PRO A 23 6.58 0.64 -5.65
C PRO A 23 5.64 -0.57 -5.54
N GLY A 24 6.16 -1.79 -5.79
CA GLY A 24 5.44 -3.05 -5.62
C GLY A 24 5.10 -3.36 -4.17
N GLU A 25 6.09 -3.26 -3.29
CA GLU A 25 5.87 -3.44 -1.85
C GLU A 25 4.90 -2.39 -1.29
N ALA A 26 4.96 -1.16 -1.80
CA ALA A 26 4.10 -0.07 -1.34
C ALA A 26 2.65 -0.32 -1.74
N PHE A 27 2.47 -0.76 -2.99
CA PHE A 27 1.18 -1.16 -3.51
C PHE A 27 0.60 -2.33 -2.73
N CYS A 28 1.38 -3.37 -2.44
CA CYS A 28 0.88 -4.52 -1.69
C CYS A 28 0.59 -4.20 -0.22
N ALA A 29 1.38 -3.33 0.41
CA ALA A 29 1.08 -2.83 1.76
C ALA A 29 -0.23 -2.02 1.79
N GLU A 30 -0.45 -1.16 0.78
CA GLU A 30 -1.70 -0.41 0.67
C GLU A 30 -2.89 -1.32 0.36
N ASN A 31 -2.72 -2.29 -0.54
CA ASN A 31 -3.75 -3.28 -0.83
C ASN A 31 -4.12 -4.10 0.41
N GLN A 32 -3.12 -4.49 1.23
CA GLN A 32 -3.36 -5.17 2.51
C GLN A 32 -4.12 -4.28 3.49
N ARG A 33 -3.74 -3.00 3.59
CA ARG A 33 -4.45 -2.03 4.43
C ARG A 33 -5.93 -1.96 4.04
N HIS A 34 -6.22 -1.92 2.74
CA HIS A 34 -7.59 -1.92 2.24
C HIS A 34 -8.37 -3.19 2.60
N LEU A 35 -7.75 -4.37 2.49
CA LEU A 35 -8.31 -5.65 2.93
C LEU A 35 -8.64 -5.69 4.42
N ASP A 36 -7.75 -5.16 5.25
CA ASP A 36 -7.92 -5.13 6.70
C ASP A 36 -9.12 -4.23 7.10
N TYR A 37 -9.35 -3.14 6.36
CA TYR A 37 -10.48 -2.24 6.60
C TYR A 37 -11.82 -2.77 6.06
N SER A 38 -11.80 -3.66 5.07
CA SER A 38 -13.00 -4.18 4.43
C SER A 38 -13.52 -5.48 5.05
N ASN A 39 -13.05 -5.85 6.25
CA ASN A 39 -13.34 -7.14 6.89
C ASN A 39 -13.01 -8.35 5.99
N GLY A 40 -11.98 -8.23 5.15
CA GLY A 40 -11.56 -9.30 4.23
C GLY A 40 -12.28 -9.33 2.88
N GLU A 41 -13.19 -8.39 2.59
CA GLU A 41 -13.77 -8.24 1.25
C GLU A 41 -12.84 -7.41 0.38
N MET A 42 -12.09 -8.03 -0.54
CA MET A 42 -11.07 -7.32 -1.33
C MET A 42 -11.66 -6.17 -2.15
N PRO A 43 -11.21 -4.91 -1.97
CA PRO A 43 -11.84 -3.77 -2.64
C PRO A 43 -11.00 -3.17 -3.76
N PHE A 44 -9.73 -3.53 -3.95
CA PHE A 44 -8.86 -2.83 -4.90
C PHE A 44 -9.20 -3.19 -6.34
N GLU A 45 -10.06 -2.38 -6.94
CA GLU A 45 -10.35 -2.43 -8.35
C GLU A 45 -9.07 -2.14 -9.15
N VAL A 46 -8.86 -2.86 -10.25
CA VAL A 46 -7.67 -2.69 -11.11
C VAL A 46 -7.49 -1.22 -11.54
N ASN A 47 -8.58 -0.53 -11.90
CA ASN A 47 -8.50 0.87 -12.31
C ASN A 47 -8.04 1.79 -11.17
N GLU A 48 -8.50 1.54 -9.95
CA GLU A 48 -8.09 2.29 -8.76
C GLU A 48 -6.62 2.01 -8.42
N ALA A 49 -6.17 0.76 -8.57
CA ALA A 49 -4.77 0.38 -8.41
C ALA A 49 -3.86 1.12 -9.39
N VAL A 50 -4.23 1.14 -10.67
CA VAL A 50 -3.48 1.87 -11.71
C VAL A 50 -3.45 3.36 -11.41
N ALA A 51 -4.59 3.98 -11.08
CA ALA A 51 -4.65 5.40 -10.75
C ALA A 51 -3.78 5.74 -9.53
N TRP A 52 -3.83 4.91 -8.48
CA TRP A 52 -3.01 5.11 -7.28
C TRP A 52 -1.51 5.00 -7.59
N LEU A 53 -1.09 4.00 -8.36
CA LEU A 53 0.31 3.80 -8.75
C LEU A 53 0.85 4.95 -9.59
N THR A 54 0.08 5.38 -10.60
CA THR A 54 0.47 6.51 -11.45
C THR A 54 0.56 7.80 -10.66
N GLN A 55 -0.35 8.04 -9.70
CA GLN A 55 -0.33 9.22 -8.84
C GLN A 55 0.82 9.20 -7.82
N GLN A 56 1.05 8.08 -7.13
CA GLN A 56 2.02 8.02 -6.04
C GLN A 56 3.47 7.94 -6.51
N PHE A 57 3.71 7.26 -7.63
CA PHE A 57 5.07 7.00 -8.13
C PHE A 57 5.39 7.74 -9.42
N ASN A 58 4.47 8.58 -9.92
CA ASN A 58 4.62 9.33 -11.17
C ASN A 58 5.06 8.43 -12.34
N MET A 59 4.47 7.24 -12.41
CA MET A 59 4.72 6.25 -13.47
C MET A 59 3.59 6.27 -14.52
N SER A 60 3.86 5.76 -15.71
CA SER A 60 2.83 5.59 -16.75
C SER A 60 1.84 4.48 -16.38
N GLU A 61 0.64 4.51 -16.97
CA GLU A 61 -0.35 3.44 -16.80
C GLU A 61 0.19 2.07 -17.22
N THR A 62 1.02 2.02 -18.27
CA THR A 62 1.63 0.76 -18.74
C THR A 62 2.62 0.20 -17.72
N GLU A 63 3.39 1.06 -17.06
CA GLU A 63 4.28 0.65 -15.96
C GLU A 63 3.49 0.19 -14.74
N ALA A 64 2.39 0.88 -14.40
CA ALA A 64 1.52 0.50 -13.30
C ALA A 64 0.86 -0.88 -13.52
N VAL A 65 0.31 -1.13 -14.72
CA VAL A 65 -0.26 -2.44 -15.06
C VAL A 65 0.80 -3.54 -15.01
N ARG A 66 1.97 -3.31 -15.60
CA ARG A 66 3.09 -4.28 -15.53
C ARG A 66 3.51 -4.55 -14.09
N LEU A 67 3.51 -3.54 -13.24
CA LEU A 67 3.85 -3.71 -11.83
C LEU A 67 2.81 -4.56 -11.12
N ILE A 68 1.51 -4.30 -11.34
CA ILE A 68 0.42 -5.11 -10.80
C ILE A 68 0.59 -6.58 -11.20
N ASP A 69 0.84 -6.85 -12.49
CA ASP A 69 1.06 -8.21 -13.00
C ASP A 69 2.31 -8.89 -12.41
N ASN A 70 3.32 -8.12 -12.01
CA ASN A 70 4.54 -8.66 -11.42
C ASN A 70 4.38 -9.02 -9.94
N VAL A 71 3.58 -8.26 -9.20
CA VAL A 71 3.47 -8.40 -7.73
C VAL A 71 2.24 -9.20 -7.30
N GLY A 72 1.32 -9.46 -8.22
CA GLY A 72 0.07 -10.12 -7.92
C GLY A 72 -0.66 -10.63 -9.14
N GLU A 73 -1.94 -10.91 -8.93
CA GLU A 73 -2.86 -11.43 -9.92
C GLU A 73 -4.14 -10.59 -9.96
N THR A 74 -4.75 -10.52 -11.15
CA THR A 74 -6.06 -9.91 -11.34
C THR A 74 -7.13 -10.98 -11.46
N TYR A 75 -8.27 -10.78 -10.79
CA TYR A 75 -9.38 -11.73 -10.83
C TYR A 75 -10.73 -11.03 -10.85
N TRP A 76 -11.73 -11.71 -11.41
CA TRP A 76 -13.10 -11.21 -11.43
C TRP A 76 -13.82 -11.58 -10.13
N SER A 77 -14.27 -10.58 -9.38
CA SER A 77 -15.09 -10.79 -8.18
C SER A 77 -16.57 -10.84 -8.56
N GLY A 78 -17.19 -12.00 -8.40
CA GLY A 78 -18.63 -12.18 -8.62
C GLY A 78 -19.49 -11.46 -7.58
N LEU A 79 -18.93 -11.09 -6.43
CA LEU A 79 -19.61 -10.36 -5.37
C LEU A 79 -19.75 -8.87 -5.72
N THR A 80 -18.66 -8.26 -6.19
CA THR A 80 -18.63 -6.82 -6.52
C THR A 80 -18.92 -6.54 -7.99
N GLY A 81 -18.81 -7.55 -8.87
CA GLY A 81 -18.94 -7.40 -10.31
C GLY A 81 -17.80 -6.59 -10.90
N ARG A 82 -16.58 -6.73 -10.38
CA ARG A 82 -15.40 -5.94 -10.76
C ARG A 82 -14.14 -6.78 -10.84
N TRP A 83 -13.17 -6.31 -11.61
CA TRP A 83 -11.80 -6.84 -11.62
C TRP A 83 -11.03 -6.29 -10.42
N GLN A 84 -10.43 -7.19 -9.65
CA GLN A 84 -9.72 -6.88 -8.41
C GLN A 84 -8.28 -7.39 -8.47
N VAL A 85 -7.40 -6.77 -7.67
CA VAL A 85 -5.99 -7.14 -7.57
C VAL A 85 -5.70 -7.81 -6.24
N LYS A 86 -5.07 -8.98 -6.27
CA LYS A 86 -4.51 -9.67 -5.10
C LYS A 86 -2.99 -9.75 -5.23
N CYS A 87 -2.22 -9.32 -4.21
CA CYS A 87 -0.78 -9.57 -4.23
C CYS A 87 -0.45 -11.03 -3.88
N HIS A 88 0.62 -11.58 -4.45
CA HIS A 88 0.95 -13.01 -4.30
C HIS A 88 1.17 -13.46 -2.86
N ASP A 89 1.67 -12.57 -1.99
CA ASP A 89 1.98 -12.87 -0.59
C ASP A 89 0.82 -12.57 0.39
N GLN A 90 -0.39 -12.32 -0.11
CA GLN A 90 -1.61 -12.00 0.68
C GLN A 90 -2.56 -13.18 0.89
#